data_AF-A0A7S0NX88-F1
#
_entry.id   AF-A0A7S0NX88-F1
#
_cell.length_a   1.000
_cell.length_b   1.000
_cell.length_c   1.000
_cell.angle_alpha   90.00
_cell.angle_beta   90.00
_cell.angle_gamma   90.00
#
_symmetry.space_group_name_H-M   'P 1'
#
loop_
_entity.id
_entity.type
_entity.pdbx_description
1 polymer ?
#
loop_
_entity_poly.entity_id
_entity_poly.type
_entity_poly.pdbx_seq_one_letter_code
_entity_poly.pdbx_strand_id
1 'polypeptide(L)'
;KKAISLHWASKRAPVRRSAALSALSIEQMADQKAKLEECLESRPSAGELQEKGILKTGMGQKQEELAKAMAMDKLGHALEDRCSAGELQEKGILKSSMVQKQEELAKAMAKDKLGHSLEQRPAPDELQEKGILKTGMVQKQEELEKAMTKDKLGQSLGQRPSPSKLQEQGILPSN
;
A
#
# COMPACT_ATOMS: atom_id res chain seq x y z
N LYS A 1 -33.02 -85.13 82.95
CA LYS A 1 -33.32 -85.38 81.51
C LYS A 1 -32.77 -84.23 80.69
N LYS A 2 -31.89 -84.54 79.73
CA LYS A 2 -31.50 -83.75 78.53
C LYS A 2 -30.75 -82.44 78.78
N ALA A 3 -29.81 -81.98 77.96
CA ALA A 3 -28.94 -82.52 76.89
C ALA A 3 -28.11 -81.28 76.50
N ILE A 4 -26.80 -81.26 76.72
CA ILE A 4 -25.75 -81.40 75.69
C ILE A 4 -25.99 -80.59 74.40
N SER A 5 -24.96 -79.80 74.10
CA SER A 5 -24.56 -79.22 72.81
C SER A 5 -25.22 -77.91 72.38
N LEU A 6 -24.41 -76.87 72.22
CA LEU A 6 -23.79 -76.59 70.91
C LEU A 6 -22.77 -75.47 71.05
N HIS A 7 -21.52 -75.84 70.82
CA HIS A 7 -20.40 -74.96 70.60
C HIS A 7 -20.61 -74.19 69.29
N TRP A 8 -20.90 -72.89 69.36
CA TRP A 8 -20.83 -71.99 68.21
C TRP A 8 -20.00 -70.77 68.59
N ALA A 9 -18.68 -70.96 68.65
CA ALA A 9 -17.73 -69.87 68.55
C ALA A 9 -17.78 -69.32 67.12
N SER A 10 -18.81 -68.52 66.81
CA SER A 10 -18.82 -67.69 65.60
C SER A 10 -17.75 -66.62 65.76
N LYS A 11 -16.57 -66.87 65.18
CA LYS A 11 -15.55 -65.85 64.93
C LYS A 11 -16.18 -64.74 64.10
N ARG A 12 -16.79 -63.73 64.74
CA ARG A 12 -17.05 -62.45 64.09
C ARG A 12 -15.68 -61.81 63.87
N ALA A 13 -15.13 -62.00 62.65
CA ALA A 13 -14.04 -61.17 62.19
C ALA A 13 -14.46 -59.70 62.38
N PRO A 14 -13.60 -58.84 62.94
CA PRO A 14 -13.92 -57.44 63.10
C PRO A 14 -14.23 -56.86 61.72
N VAL A 15 -15.19 -55.95 61.70
CA VAL A 15 -15.79 -55.30 60.53
C VAL A 15 -14.71 -54.58 59.71
N ARG A 16 -13.94 -55.33 58.91
CA ARG A 16 -12.91 -54.78 58.01
C ARG A 16 -13.50 -53.89 56.92
N ARG A 17 -14.81 -54.04 56.62
CA ARG A 17 -15.53 -53.19 55.66
C ARG A 17 -15.72 -51.75 56.14
N SER A 18 -15.92 -51.50 57.44
CA SER A 18 -16.11 -50.15 57.97
C SER A 18 -14.80 -49.35 57.96
N ALA A 19 -13.70 -49.97 58.37
CA ALA A 19 -12.36 -49.39 58.31
C ALA A 19 -11.87 -49.20 56.87
N ALA A 20 -12.17 -50.12 55.95
CA ALA A 20 -11.80 -49.99 54.53
C ALA A 20 -12.57 -48.87 53.81
N LEU A 21 -13.86 -48.69 54.11
CA LEU A 21 -14.66 -47.59 53.54
C LEU A 21 -14.24 -46.22 54.09
N SER A 22 -13.85 -46.15 55.37
CA SER A 22 -13.29 -44.92 55.95
C SER A 22 -11.87 -44.65 55.46
N ALA A 23 -11.04 -45.67 55.25
CA ALA A 23 -9.73 -45.54 54.62
C ALA A 23 -9.82 -45.06 53.16
N LEU A 24 -10.75 -45.61 52.36
CA LEU A 24 -11.02 -45.13 51.00
C LEU A 24 -11.44 -43.67 50.97
N SER A 25 -12.28 -43.25 51.93
CA SER A 25 -12.69 -41.85 52.06
C SER A 25 -11.53 -40.95 52.50
N ILE A 26 -10.58 -41.45 53.31
CA ILE A 26 -9.38 -40.71 53.70
C ILE A 26 -8.39 -40.60 52.53
N GLU A 27 -8.21 -41.67 51.73
CA GLU A 27 -7.42 -41.64 50.48
C GLU A 27 -8.03 -40.67 49.47
N GLN A 28 -9.34 -40.69 49.27
CA GLN A 28 -10.03 -39.72 48.39
C GLN A 28 -9.83 -38.27 48.85
N MET A 29 -9.82 -38.02 50.16
CA MET A 29 -9.55 -36.69 50.70
C MET A 29 -8.07 -36.32 50.56
N ALA A 30 -7.15 -37.29 50.64
CA ALA A 30 -5.72 -37.08 50.38
C ALA A 30 -5.45 -36.75 48.91
N ASP A 31 -6.10 -37.46 47.96
CA ASP A 31 -6.02 -37.18 46.53
C ASP A 31 -6.60 -35.80 46.18
N GLN A 32 -7.74 -35.44 46.78
CA GLN A 32 -8.31 -34.09 46.60
C GLN A 32 -7.41 -33.00 47.18
N LYS A 33 -6.78 -33.26 48.32
CA LYS A 33 -5.81 -32.34 48.93
C LYS A 33 -4.58 -32.16 48.03
N ALA A 34 -4.02 -33.25 47.50
CA ALA A 34 -2.87 -33.21 46.59
C ALA A 34 -3.20 -32.44 45.30
N LYS A 35 -4.39 -32.67 44.73
CA LYS A 35 -4.84 -31.95 43.53
C LYS A 35 -5.09 -30.46 43.78
N LEU A 36 -5.61 -30.12 44.97
CA LEU A 36 -5.75 -28.72 45.39
C LEU A 36 -4.39 -28.06 45.57
N GLU A 37 -3.42 -28.75 46.16
CA GLU A 37 -2.06 -28.27 46.35
C GLU A 37 -1.38 -27.98 45.00
N GLU A 38 -1.47 -28.90 44.03
CA GLU A 38 -0.97 -28.71 42.66
C GLU A 38 -1.63 -27.49 41.96
N CYS A 39 -2.95 -27.31 42.13
CA CYS A 39 -3.67 -26.15 41.60
C CYS A 39 -3.32 -24.82 42.30
N LEU A 40 -2.93 -24.87 43.58
CA LEU A 40 -2.49 -23.70 44.32
C LEU A 40 -1.05 -23.31 43.95
N GLU A 41 -0.18 -24.29 43.70
CA GLU A 41 1.18 -24.06 43.21
C GLU A 41 1.18 -23.44 41.80
N SER A 42 0.27 -23.89 40.94
CA SER A 42 0.12 -23.37 39.57
C SER A 42 -0.75 -22.12 39.48
N ARG A 43 -1.13 -21.51 40.61
CA ARG A 43 -2.08 -20.40 40.62
C ARG A 43 -1.41 -19.13 40.06
N PRO A 44 -1.98 -18.52 38.99
CA PRO A 44 -1.44 -17.29 38.43
C PRO A 44 -1.55 -16.13 39.42
N SER A 45 -0.57 -15.23 39.36
CA SER A 45 -0.58 -14.02 40.19
C SER A 45 -1.68 -13.05 39.77
N ALA A 46 -2.07 -12.14 40.67
CA ALA A 46 -3.09 -11.12 40.37
C ALA A 46 -2.67 -10.20 39.20
N GLY A 47 -1.36 -9.95 39.04
CA GLY A 47 -0.80 -9.19 37.93
C GLY A 47 -0.96 -9.91 36.59
N GLU A 48 -0.68 -11.22 36.55
CA GLU A 48 -0.89 -12.03 35.35
C GLU A 48 -2.36 -12.11 34.93
N LEU A 49 -3.27 -12.17 35.90
CA LEU A 49 -4.70 -12.14 35.63
C LEU A 49 -5.17 -10.76 35.12
N GLN A 50 -4.52 -9.68 35.53
CA GLN A 50 -4.79 -8.33 35.00
C GLN A 50 -4.25 -8.17 33.58
N GLU A 51 -3.05 -8.66 33.29
CA GLU A 51 -2.45 -8.66 31.95
C GLU A 51 -3.25 -9.51 30.96
N LYS A 52 -3.76 -10.67 31.42
CA LYS A 52 -4.70 -11.51 30.67
C LYS A 52 -6.11 -10.90 30.55
N GLY A 53 -6.35 -9.73 31.13
CA GLY A 53 -7.63 -9.02 31.06
C GLY A 53 -8.77 -9.65 31.88
N ILE A 54 -8.47 -10.61 32.75
CA ILE A 54 -9.43 -11.34 33.60
C ILE A 54 -9.77 -10.51 34.85
N LEU A 55 -8.76 -9.89 35.47
CA LEU A 55 -8.92 -9.03 36.64
C LEU A 55 -8.90 -7.55 36.22
N LYS A 56 -10.07 -6.89 36.27
CA LYS A 56 -10.16 -5.45 36.03
C LYS A 56 -10.21 -4.70 37.36
N THR A 57 -9.15 -3.95 37.67
CA THR A 57 -9.17 -3.01 38.79
C THR A 57 -10.05 -1.80 38.41
N GLY A 58 -10.64 -1.10 39.39
CA GLY A 58 -11.48 0.08 39.10
C GLY A 58 -10.76 1.18 38.31
N MET A 59 -9.42 1.26 38.43
CA MET A 59 -8.58 2.12 37.59
C MET A 59 -8.42 1.57 36.17
N GLY A 60 -8.24 0.25 36.01
CA GLY A 60 -8.21 -0.42 34.71
C GLY A 60 -9.52 -0.29 33.93
N GLN A 61 -10.67 -0.31 34.59
CA GLN A 61 -11.97 -0.07 33.95
C GLN A 61 -12.07 1.36 33.39
N LYS A 62 -11.69 2.36 34.19
CA LYS A 62 -11.66 3.77 33.74
C LYS A 62 -10.65 4.01 32.62
N GLN A 63 -9.48 3.36 32.69
CA GLN A 63 -8.47 3.42 31.63
C GLN A 63 -8.97 2.80 30.33
N GLU A 64 -9.69 1.67 30.40
CA GLU A 64 -10.27 1.03 29.22
C GLU A 64 -11.41 1.86 28.63
N GLU A 65 -12.27 2.46 29.46
CA GLU A 65 -13.35 3.35 29.03
C GLU A 65 -12.78 4.60 28.35
N LEU A 66 -11.76 5.23 28.94
CA LEU A 66 -11.06 6.34 28.34
C LEU A 66 -10.36 5.94 27.03
N ALA A 67 -9.70 4.78 26.99
CA ALA A 67 -9.07 4.28 25.78
C ALA A 67 -10.09 4.02 24.67
N LYS A 68 -11.27 3.50 25.01
CA LYS A 68 -12.39 3.31 24.07
C LYS A 68 -12.93 4.64 23.56
N ALA A 69 -13.15 5.61 24.44
CA ALA A 69 -13.60 6.94 24.06
C ALA A 69 -12.59 7.61 23.12
N MET A 70 -11.30 7.60 23.47
CA MET A 70 -10.24 8.12 22.60
C MET A 70 -10.16 7.38 21.26
N ALA A 71 -10.34 6.06 21.25
CA ALA A 71 -10.34 5.29 20.01
C ALA A 71 -11.56 5.61 19.15
N MET A 72 -12.74 5.82 19.75
CA MET A 72 -13.94 6.26 19.06
C MET A 72 -13.79 7.65 18.46
N ASP A 73 -13.26 8.62 19.20
CA ASP A 73 -13.04 9.97 18.68
C ASP A 73 -12.04 9.96 17.52
N LYS A 74 -10.92 9.24 17.67
CA LYS A 74 -9.92 9.09 16.60
C LYS A 74 -10.51 8.41 15.36
N LEU A 75 -11.30 7.36 15.56
CA LEU A 75 -11.97 6.67 14.47
C LEU A 75 -13.02 7.57 13.81
N GLY A 76 -13.77 8.34 14.60
CA GLY A 76 -14.73 9.34 14.12
C GLY A 76 -14.06 10.33 13.17
N HIS A 77 -13.00 11.01 13.63
CA HIS A 77 -12.24 11.92 12.78
C HIS A 77 -11.66 11.25 11.53
N ALA A 78 -11.08 10.05 11.66
CA ALA A 78 -10.54 9.33 10.51
C ALA A 78 -11.63 8.93 9.49
N LEU A 79 -12.86 8.69 9.94
CA LEU A 79 -14.00 8.39 9.09
C LEU A 79 -14.64 9.65 8.49
N GLU A 80 -14.54 10.80 9.13
CA GLU A 80 -14.95 12.10 8.58
C GLU A 80 -14.02 12.53 7.45
N ASP A 81 -12.71 12.41 7.66
CA ASP A 81 -11.67 12.81 6.70
C ASP A 81 -11.39 11.76 5.61
N ARG A 82 -12.14 10.65 5.59
CA ARG A 82 -11.89 9.58 4.62
C ARG A 82 -12.14 10.07 3.18
N CYS A 83 -11.20 9.81 2.29
CA CYS A 83 -11.43 10.03 0.87
C CYS A 83 -12.49 9.05 0.33
N SER A 84 -13.26 9.52 -0.66
CA SER A 84 -14.18 8.68 -1.42
C SER A 84 -13.43 7.68 -2.30
N ALA A 85 -14.10 6.60 -2.70
CA ALA A 85 -13.50 5.59 -3.58
C ALA A 85 -13.09 6.17 -4.94
N GLY A 86 -13.83 7.16 -5.45
CA GLY A 86 -13.51 7.87 -6.70
C GLY A 86 -12.21 8.67 -6.60
N GLU A 87 -12.04 9.45 -5.53
CA GLU A 87 -10.81 10.22 -5.30
C GLU A 87 -9.60 9.29 -5.11
N LEU A 88 -9.78 8.14 -4.47
CA LEU A 88 -8.71 7.14 -4.35
C LEU A 88 -8.35 6.52 -5.71
N GLN A 89 -9.30 6.39 -6.63
CA GLN A 89 -9.05 5.93 -8.00
C GLN A 89 -8.33 6.99 -8.84
N GLU A 90 -8.72 8.26 -8.72
CA GLU A 90 -8.03 9.39 -9.37
C GLU A 90 -6.60 9.55 -8.86
N LYS A 91 -6.38 9.37 -7.55
CA LYS A 91 -5.04 9.35 -6.94
C LYS A 91 -4.24 8.09 -7.28
N GLY A 92 -4.81 7.14 -8.02
CA GLY A 92 -4.15 5.90 -8.44
C GLY A 92 -3.92 4.89 -7.31
N ILE A 93 -4.53 5.09 -6.13
CA ILE A 93 -4.43 4.20 -4.97
C ILE A 93 -5.35 2.99 -5.16
N LEU A 94 -6.59 3.23 -5.61
CA LEU A 94 -7.55 2.18 -5.90
C LEU A 94 -7.53 1.85 -7.40
N LYS A 95 -7.14 0.64 -7.77
CA LYS A 95 -7.22 0.17 -9.16
C LYS A 95 -8.38 -0.81 -9.33
N SER A 96 -9.36 -0.45 -10.14
CA SER A 96 -10.42 -1.39 -10.51
C SER A 96 -9.90 -2.41 -11.54
N SER A 97 -10.48 -3.61 -11.56
CA SER A 97 -10.07 -4.67 -12.50
C SER A 97 -10.17 -4.23 -13.97
N MET A 98 -11.14 -3.37 -14.29
CA MET A 98 -11.28 -2.78 -15.62
C MET A 98 -10.16 -1.80 -15.94
N VAL A 99 -9.80 -0.92 -15.00
CA VAL A 99 -8.69 0.03 -15.15
C VAL A 99 -7.35 -0.70 -15.31
N GLN A 100 -7.13 -1.81 -14.60
CA GLN A 100 -5.92 -2.61 -14.75
C GLN A 100 -5.78 -3.19 -16.17
N LYS A 101 -6.86 -3.79 -16.71
CA LYS A 101 -6.86 -4.30 -18.08
C LYS A 101 -6.71 -3.19 -19.11
N GLN A 102 -7.33 -2.03 -18.86
CA GLN A 102 -7.19 -0.86 -19.72
C GLN A 102 -5.77 -0.29 -19.70
N GLU A 103 -5.11 -0.22 -18.53
CA GLU A 103 -3.70 0.16 -18.41
C GLU A 103 -2.79 -0.81 -19.16
N GLU A 104 -3.04 -2.12 -19.04
CA GLU A 104 -2.24 -3.14 -19.72
C GLU A 104 -2.36 -3.03 -21.24
N LEU A 105 -3.59 -2.87 -21.73
CA LEU A 105 -3.86 -2.63 -23.15
C LEU A 105 -3.23 -1.31 -23.63
N ALA A 106 -3.38 -0.22 -22.86
CA ALA A 106 -2.77 1.06 -23.19
C ALA A 106 -1.24 0.97 -23.25
N LYS A 107 -0.61 0.23 -22.33
CA LYS A 107 0.83 -0.03 -22.33
C LYS A 107 1.25 -0.84 -23.55
N ALA A 108 0.51 -1.89 -23.91
CA ALA A 108 0.79 -2.69 -25.10
C ALA A 108 0.70 -1.82 -26.36
N MET A 109 -0.39 -1.07 -26.53
CA MET A 109 -0.55 -0.15 -27.66
C MET A 109 0.53 0.93 -27.71
N ALA A 110 0.93 1.50 -26.57
CA ALA A 110 2.00 2.49 -26.51
C ALA A 110 3.35 1.88 -26.89
N LYS A 111 3.63 0.65 -26.45
CA LYS A 111 4.84 -0.09 -26.80
C LYS A 111 4.90 -0.36 -28.30
N ASP A 112 3.81 -0.81 -28.90
CA ASP A 112 3.74 -1.10 -30.33
C ASP A 112 3.90 0.18 -31.17
N LYS A 113 3.19 1.25 -30.79
CA LYS A 113 3.33 2.57 -31.41
C LYS A 113 4.75 3.12 -31.30
N LEU A 114 5.37 2.98 -30.14
CA LEU A 114 6.75 3.41 -29.92
C LEU A 114 7.72 2.58 -30.77
N GLY A 115 7.55 1.26 -30.82
CA GLY A 115 8.34 0.37 -31.67
C GLY A 115 8.29 0.81 -33.13
N HIS A 116 7.09 1.01 -33.67
CA HIS A 116 6.90 1.48 -35.04
C HIS A 116 7.52 2.86 -35.29
N SER A 117 7.36 3.79 -34.33
CA SER A 117 7.94 5.14 -34.44
C SER A 117 9.46 5.13 -34.40
N LEU A 118 10.06 4.18 -33.68
CA LEU A 118 11.50 4.01 -33.62
C LEU A 118 12.06 3.33 -34.88
N GLU A 119 11.33 2.38 -35.46
CA GLU A 119 11.68 1.76 -36.74
C GLU A 119 11.69 2.77 -37.90
N GLN A 120 10.74 3.71 -37.89
CA GLN A 120 10.64 4.79 -38.89
C GLN A 120 11.44 6.04 -38.52
N ARG A 121 12.30 5.97 -37.50
CA ARG A 121 13.02 7.15 -37.01
C ARG A 121 14.00 7.64 -38.09
N PRO A 122 13.85 8.88 -38.59
CA PRO A 122 14.75 9.42 -39.61
C PRO A 122 16.17 9.63 -39.04
N ALA A 123 17.16 9.49 -39.91
CA ALA A 123 18.56 9.77 -39.58
C ALA A 123 18.75 11.25 -39.24
N PRO A 124 19.74 11.59 -38.39
CA PRO A 124 20.03 12.99 -38.07
C PRO A 124 20.42 13.81 -39.31
N ASP A 125 21.10 13.21 -40.29
CA ASP A 125 21.49 13.87 -41.54
C ASP A 125 20.26 14.27 -42.37
N GLU A 126 19.26 13.39 -42.49
CA GLU A 126 17.99 13.71 -43.16
C GLU A 126 17.24 14.87 -42.48
N LEU A 127 17.34 14.97 -41.15
CA LEU A 127 16.74 16.07 -40.40
C LEU A 127 17.51 17.39 -40.62
N GLN A 128 18.82 17.34 -40.86
CA GLN A 128 19.61 18.51 -41.23
C GLN A 128 19.28 18.99 -42.64
N GLU A 129 19.17 18.07 -43.61
CA GLU A 129 18.77 18.40 -44.99
C GLU A 129 17.38 19.02 -45.06
N LYS A 130 16.44 18.52 -44.24
CA LYS A 130 15.09 19.10 -44.11
C LYS A 130 15.06 20.41 -43.31
N GLY A 131 16.20 20.88 -42.80
CA GLY A 131 16.31 22.11 -42.01
C GLY A 131 15.67 22.05 -40.62
N ILE A 132 15.28 20.86 -40.16
CA ILE A 132 14.67 20.61 -38.84
C ILE A 132 15.74 20.62 -37.75
N LEU A 133 16.86 19.94 -38.01
CA LEU A 133 17.99 19.89 -37.10
C LEU A 133 19.04 20.91 -37.55
N LYS A 134 19.18 22.01 -36.81
CA LYS A 134 20.23 23.01 -37.06
C LYS A 134 21.36 22.83 -36.05
N THR A 135 22.57 22.55 -36.53
CA THR A 135 23.76 22.52 -35.67
C THR A 135 24.23 23.96 -35.39
N GLY A 136 24.94 24.18 -34.29
CA GLY A 136 25.37 25.53 -33.88
C GLY A 136 26.27 26.23 -34.90
N MET A 137 27.01 25.49 -35.73
CA MET A 137 27.76 26.07 -36.87
C MET A 137 26.84 26.50 -38.01
N VAL A 138 25.86 25.66 -38.38
CA VAL A 138 24.89 25.96 -39.45
C VAL A 138 24.03 27.18 -39.10
N GLN A 139 23.63 27.34 -37.83
CA GLN A 139 22.88 28.52 -37.38
C GLN A 139 23.68 29.82 -37.58
N LYS A 140 24.95 29.83 -37.17
CA LYS A 140 25.84 30.99 -37.34
C LYS A 140 26.12 31.28 -38.81
N GLN A 141 26.32 30.24 -39.61
CA GLN A 141 26.50 30.39 -41.05
C GLN A 141 25.25 30.98 -41.71
N GLU A 142 24.05 30.47 -41.38
CA GLU A 142 22.78 30.98 -41.92
C GLU A 142 22.53 32.44 -41.50
N GLU A 143 22.87 32.82 -40.27
CA GLU A 143 22.78 34.21 -39.79
C GLU A 143 23.72 35.13 -40.56
N LEU A 144 24.95 34.68 -40.82
CA LEU A 144 25.95 35.44 -41.58
C LEU A 144 25.55 35.56 -43.06
N GLU A 145 25.04 34.48 -43.67
CA GLU A 145 24.49 34.49 -45.02
C GLU A 145 23.27 35.41 -45.14
N LYS A 146 22.37 35.41 -44.14
CA LYS A 146 21.24 36.34 -44.07
C LYS A 146 21.69 37.79 -43.96
N ALA A 147 22.70 38.08 -43.15
CA ALA A 147 23.28 39.42 -43.06
C ALA A 147 23.87 39.86 -44.42
N MET A 148 24.68 39.01 -45.04
CA MET A 148 25.28 39.31 -46.35
C MET A 148 24.24 39.49 -47.45
N THR A 149 23.21 38.65 -47.50
CA THR A 149 22.13 38.77 -48.49
C THR A 149 21.28 40.01 -48.25
N LYS A 150 21.01 40.37 -46.99
CA LYS A 150 20.33 41.61 -46.62
C LYS A 150 21.11 42.84 -47.07
N ASP A 151 22.42 42.87 -46.84
CA ASP A 151 23.28 43.99 -47.24
C ASP A 151 23.36 44.12 -48.76
N LYS A 152 23.58 43.01 -49.47
CA LYS A 152 23.57 42.98 -50.94
C LYS A 152 22.23 43.43 -51.52
N LEU A 153 21.12 42.96 -50.96
CA LEU A 153 19.79 43.35 -51.38
C LEU A 153 19.55 44.86 -51.12
N GLY A 154 19.96 45.35 -49.94
CA GLY A 154 19.89 46.77 -49.61
C GLY A 154 20.66 47.65 -50.59
N GLN A 155 21.88 47.25 -50.97
CA GLN A 155 22.68 47.96 -51.97
C GLN A 155 22.01 47.95 -53.36
N SER A 156 21.48 46.80 -53.77
CA SER A 156 20.82 46.62 -55.07
C SER A 156 19.53 47.44 -55.16
N LEU A 157 18.75 47.48 -54.07
CA LEU A 157 17.55 48.30 -53.96
C LEU A 157 17.88 49.80 -53.88
N GLY A 158 19.00 50.18 -53.26
CA GLY A 158 19.46 51.57 -53.19
C GLY A 158 19.90 52.13 -54.54
N GLN A 159 20.43 51.28 -55.44
CA GLN A 159 20.79 51.66 -56.82
C GLN A 159 19.63 51.51 -57.81
N ARG A 160 18.40 51.27 -57.32
CA ARG A 160 17.25 51.01 -58.18
C ARG A 160 16.95 52.23 -59.07
N PRO A 161 16.97 52.10 -60.41
CA PRO A 161 16.67 53.20 -61.30
C PRO A 161 15.22 53.66 -61.15
N SER A 162 14.98 54.96 -61.33
CA SER A 162 13.64 55.53 -61.32
C SER A 162 12.85 55.09 -62.57
N PRO A 163 11.50 55.05 -62.48
CA PRO A 163 10.66 54.61 -63.61
C PRO A 163 10.88 55.44 -64.88
N SER A 164 11.10 56.75 -64.76
CA SER A 164 11.42 57.62 -65.90
C SER A 164 12.71 57.20 -66.61
N LYS A 165 13.74 56.78 -65.85
CA LYS A 165 15.02 56.33 -66.41
C LYS A 165 14.90 54.99 -67.15
N LEU A 166 13.96 54.15 -66.72
CA LEU A 166 13.62 52.89 -67.39
C LEU A 166 12.78 53.12 -68.67
N GLN A 167 11.98 54.19 -68.74
CA GLN A 167 11.28 54.60 -69.97
C GLN A 167 12.26 55.15 -71.02
N GLU A 168 13.22 55.98 -70.60
CA GLU A 168 14.30 56.49 -71.48
C GLU A 168 15.18 55.36 -72.04
N GLN A 169 15.39 54.30 -71.27
CA GLN A 169 16.12 53.10 -71.72
C GLN A 169 15.27 52.14 -72.57
N GLY A 170 14.00 52.46 -72.84
CA GLY A 170 13.09 51.63 -73.65
C GLY A 170 12.67 50.31 -72.98
N ILE A 171 12.92 50.15 -71.67
CA ILE A 171 12.57 48.95 -70.90
C ILE A 171 11.10 48.99 -70.48
N LEU A 172 10.58 50.19 -70.18
CA LEU A 172 9.17 50.42 -69.90
C LEU A 172 8.51 51.20 -71.03
N PRO A 173 7.28 50.86 -71.45
CA PRO A 173 6.53 51.67 -72.40
C PRO A 173 6.25 53.06 -71.82
N SER A 174 6.45 54.10 -72.63
CA SER A 174 6.00 55.45 -72.35
C SER A 174 4.50 55.53 -72.60
N ASN A 175 3.73 55.64 -71.52
CA ASN A 175 2.29 55.86 -71.52
C ASN A 175 1.98 57.33 -71.79
#